data_AF-A0A7K4DKX8-F1
#
_entry.id   AF-A0A7K4DKX8-F1
#
_cell.length_a   1.000
_cell.length_b   1.000
_cell.length_c   1.000
_cell.angle_alpha   90.00
_cell.angle_beta   90.00
_cell.angle_gamma   90.00
#
_symmetry.space_group_name_H-M   'P 1'
#
loop_
_entity.id
_entity.type
_entity.pdbx_description
1 polymer ?
#
loop_
_entity_poly.entity_id
_entity_poly.type
_entity_poly.pdbx_seq_one_letter_code
_entity_poly.pdbx_strand_id
1 'polypeptide(L)'
;MKKFYIILFLTSFIIFFSFLGCVSAANLTVNPGNSIQAAVNNASAGDLIVVNDNNGSSYTYTENVVINKKLTLKSKTLGHVTIRALNPSLSTLIINSDGSGSTIQGFMIKGSSATDCNGIYLNGVSNCNITGNFLTNNYNGIRLLAGSNNNIQNNSIFNNSWMAVTVVNSNNNIIKNNTIINNEYCIYL
;
A
#
# COMPACT_ATOMS: atom_id res chain seq x y z
N MET A 1 -49.64 61.11 -6.20
CA MET A 1 -49.09 60.85 -7.55
C MET A 1 -47.62 61.23 -7.52
N LYS A 2 -46.58 60.45 -7.78
CA LYS A 2 -46.34 59.06 -8.20
C LYS A 2 -45.05 58.60 -7.48
N LYS A 3 -44.97 57.34 -7.07
CA LYS A 3 -43.76 56.68 -6.56
C LYS A 3 -42.80 56.43 -7.73
N PHE A 4 -41.51 56.67 -7.55
CA PHE A 4 -40.48 56.20 -8.50
C PHE A 4 -39.48 55.34 -7.77
N TYR A 5 -39.51 54.05 -8.11
CA TYR A 5 -38.59 53.02 -7.67
C TYR A 5 -37.34 53.09 -8.54
N ILE A 6 -36.16 53.17 -7.92
CA ILE A 6 -34.90 52.80 -8.59
C ILE A 6 -34.30 51.67 -7.76
N ILE A 7 -34.55 50.46 -8.25
CA ILE A 7 -33.92 49.22 -7.80
C ILE A 7 -32.52 49.22 -8.41
N LEU A 8 -31.49 49.43 -7.60
CA LEU A 8 -30.11 49.22 -8.01
C LEU A 8 -29.76 47.75 -7.73
N PHE A 9 -29.89 46.91 -8.77
CA PHE A 9 -29.40 45.54 -8.76
C PHE A 9 -27.87 45.58 -8.85
N LEU A 10 -27.18 45.56 -7.71
CA LEU A 10 -25.74 45.31 -7.69
C LEU A 10 -25.54 43.82 -7.43
N THR A 11 -25.39 43.04 -8.51
CA THR A 11 -24.98 41.65 -8.45
C THR A 11 -23.55 41.56 -7.92
N SER A 12 -23.41 41.42 -6.61
CA SER A 12 -22.14 41.09 -5.98
C SER A 12 -21.75 39.67 -6.37
N PHE A 13 -20.67 39.59 -7.14
CA PHE A 13 -19.99 38.39 -7.60
C PHE A 13 -19.47 37.63 -6.37
N ILE A 14 -20.14 36.55 -5.96
CA ILE A 14 -19.62 35.66 -4.93
C ILE A 14 -18.42 34.92 -5.53
N ILE A 15 -17.23 35.32 -5.10
CA ILE A 15 -15.95 34.70 -5.42
C ILE A 15 -16.00 33.25 -4.93
N PHE A 16 -16.10 32.31 -5.87
CA PHE A 16 -15.92 30.88 -5.59
C PHE A 16 -14.43 30.66 -5.29
N PHE A 17 -14.04 30.77 -4.02
CA PHE A 17 -12.74 30.30 -3.56
C PHE A 17 -12.72 28.77 -3.68
N SER A 18 -12.32 28.26 -4.85
CA SER A 18 -11.82 26.89 -4.93
C SER A 18 -10.52 26.87 -4.15
N PHE A 19 -10.60 26.49 -2.87
CA PHE A 19 -9.45 26.00 -2.16
C PHE A 19 -8.99 24.73 -2.91
N LEU A 20 -8.11 24.91 -3.89
CA LEU A 20 -7.08 23.92 -4.20
C LEU A 20 -6.12 23.94 -3.01
N GLY A 21 -6.64 23.52 -1.85
CA GLY A 21 -5.79 23.09 -0.77
C GLY A 21 -4.99 21.95 -1.34
N CYS A 22 -3.69 22.19 -1.57
CA CYS A 22 -2.69 21.15 -1.43
C CYS A 22 -3.02 20.45 -0.11
N VAL A 23 -3.69 19.30 -0.18
CA VAL A 23 -3.81 18.41 0.96
C VAL A 23 -2.38 17.95 1.18
N SER A 24 -1.68 18.61 2.09
CA SER A 24 -0.42 18.11 2.60
C SER A 24 -0.69 16.70 3.09
N ALA A 25 0.04 15.72 2.60
CA ALA A 25 -0.04 14.35 3.08
C ALA A 25 0.08 14.37 4.61
N ALA A 26 -0.93 13.82 5.30
CA ALA A 26 -0.89 13.70 6.74
C ALA A 26 0.03 12.53 7.12
N ASN A 27 0.79 12.71 8.21
CA ASN A 27 1.58 11.63 8.80
C ASN A 27 0.73 10.93 9.87
N LEU A 28 0.17 9.79 9.52
CA LEU A 28 -0.54 8.91 10.44
C LEU A 28 0.44 7.93 11.06
N THR A 29 0.26 7.62 12.34
CA THR A 29 1.08 6.63 13.05
C THR A 29 0.22 5.48 13.55
N VAL A 30 0.71 4.25 13.38
CA VAL A 30 0.11 3.05 13.97
C VAL A 30 1.04 2.52 15.04
N ASN A 31 0.57 2.49 16.29
CA ASN A 31 1.34 1.95 17.41
C ASN A 31 0.98 0.48 17.68
N PRO A 32 1.83 -0.27 18.40
CA PRO A 32 1.47 -1.57 18.94
C PRO A 32 0.08 -1.57 19.60
N GLY A 33 -0.73 -2.58 19.30
CA GLY A 33 -2.12 -2.70 19.76
C GLY A 33 -3.16 -1.96 18.93
N ASN A 34 -2.76 -1.12 17.96
CA ASN A 34 -3.67 -0.54 16.98
C ASN A 34 -3.69 -1.36 15.68
N SER A 35 -4.71 -1.11 14.85
CA SER A 35 -4.88 -1.78 13.56
C SER A 35 -4.27 -0.98 12.42
N ILE A 36 -3.48 -1.65 11.57
CA ILE A 36 -3.00 -1.07 10.31
C ILE A 36 -4.18 -0.81 9.38
N GLN A 37 -5.14 -1.75 9.28
CA GLN A 37 -6.30 -1.58 8.41
C GLN A 37 -7.15 -0.37 8.81
N ALA A 38 -7.34 -0.13 10.11
CA ALA A 38 -8.07 1.04 10.59
C ALA A 38 -7.40 2.35 10.15
N ALA A 39 -6.07 2.43 10.22
CA ALA A 39 -5.34 3.59 9.73
C ALA A 39 -5.44 3.75 8.21
N VAL A 40 -5.35 2.66 7.44
CA VAL A 40 -5.57 2.66 5.98
C VAL A 40 -6.98 3.16 5.62
N ASN A 41 -8.00 2.73 6.38
CA ASN A 41 -9.38 3.15 6.18
C ASN A 41 -9.56 4.65 6.43
N ASN A 42 -8.94 5.18 7.50
CA ASN A 42 -9.05 6.59 7.89
C ASN A 42 -8.15 7.54 7.08
N ALA A 43 -7.12 7.02 6.42
CA ALA A 43 -6.22 7.82 5.60
C ALA A 43 -6.91 8.46 4.39
N SER A 44 -6.46 9.66 4.04
CA SER A 44 -6.75 10.32 2.77
C SER A 44 -5.79 9.82 1.69
N ALA A 45 -6.18 9.98 0.42
CA ALA A 45 -5.31 9.62 -0.69
C ALA A 45 -4.03 10.48 -0.69
N GLY A 46 -2.88 9.83 -0.73
CA GLY A 46 -1.55 10.44 -0.68
C GLY A 46 -0.90 10.45 0.70
N ASP A 47 -1.62 10.09 1.76
CA ASP A 47 -1.10 10.12 3.13
C ASP A 47 0.07 9.15 3.35
N LEU A 48 0.90 9.48 4.35
CA LEU A 48 1.94 8.60 4.89
C LEU A 48 1.44 7.95 6.18
N ILE A 49 1.42 6.62 6.20
CA ILE A 49 1.17 5.82 7.39
C ILE A 49 2.50 5.20 7.84
N VAL A 50 3.00 5.65 8.99
CA VAL A 50 4.17 5.08 9.66
C VAL A 50 3.71 4.06 10.69
N VAL A 51 4.12 2.80 10.52
CA VAL A 51 3.80 1.71 11.44
C VAL A 51 4.98 1.50 12.38
N ASN A 52 4.73 1.60 13.68
CA ASN A 52 5.77 1.56 14.71
C ASN A 52 6.09 0.13 15.15
N ASP A 53 7.34 -0.08 15.55
CA ASP A 53 7.73 -1.24 16.31
C ASP A 53 7.37 -1.08 17.81
N ASN A 54 7.75 -2.03 18.65
CA ASN A 54 7.56 -1.93 20.09
C ASN A 54 8.80 -1.33 20.76
N ASN A 55 8.96 -0.01 20.64
CA ASN A 55 10.06 0.75 21.25
C ASN A 55 11.44 0.16 20.91
N GLY A 56 11.68 -0.10 19.62
CA GLY A 56 12.92 -0.70 19.12
C GLY A 56 12.96 -2.23 19.12
N SER A 57 11.98 -2.90 19.73
CA SER A 57 11.81 -4.36 19.61
C SER A 57 10.81 -4.71 18.53
N SER A 58 11.00 -5.86 17.88
CA SER A 58 10.09 -6.32 16.83
C SER A 58 8.66 -6.44 17.32
N TYR A 59 7.69 -6.08 16.48
CA TYR A 59 6.27 -6.18 16.77
C TYR A 59 5.50 -6.76 15.58
N THR A 60 4.50 -7.59 15.87
CA THR A 60 3.68 -8.26 14.85
C THR A 60 2.25 -7.74 14.87
N TYR A 61 1.83 -7.16 13.75
CA TYR A 61 0.45 -6.86 13.43
C TYR A 61 -0.16 -8.08 12.73
N THR A 62 -1.17 -8.71 13.34
CA THR A 62 -1.82 -9.91 12.77
C THR A 62 -3.12 -9.50 12.08
N GLU A 63 -3.05 -9.19 10.79
CA GLU A 63 -4.13 -8.62 9.98
C GLU A 63 -3.93 -9.01 8.51
N ASN A 64 -5.01 -9.03 7.71
CA ASN A 64 -4.92 -8.97 6.26
C ASN A 64 -5.26 -7.54 5.83
N VAL A 65 -4.33 -6.86 5.17
CA VAL A 65 -4.44 -5.44 4.87
C VAL A 65 -4.86 -5.23 3.41
N VAL A 66 -5.87 -4.42 3.17
CA VAL A 66 -6.39 -4.06 1.84
C VAL A 66 -6.28 -2.56 1.64
N ILE A 67 -5.60 -2.16 0.56
CA ILE A 67 -5.35 -0.77 0.18
C ILE A 67 -6.14 -0.47 -1.10
N ASN A 68 -7.15 0.39 -0.96
CA ASN A 68 -8.05 0.84 -2.04
C ASN A 68 -7.95 2.37 -2.27
N LYS A 69 -6.79 2.95 -1.97
CA LYS A 69 -6.48 4.37 -2.18
C LYS A 69 -4.97 4.55 -2.23
N LYS A 70 -4.47 5.48 -3.04
CA LYS A 70 -3.04 5.81 -3.07
C LYS A 70 -2.57 6.20 -1.66
N LEU A 71 -1.53 5.56 -1.13
CA LEU A 71 -0.89 5.95 0.13
C LEU A 71 0.55 5.43 0.22
N THR A 72 1.31 5.93 1.19
CA THR A 72 2.59 5.32 1.59
C THR A 72 2.39 4.59 2.90
N LEU A 73 2.57 3.27 2.90
CA LEU A 73 2.64 2.45 4.11
C LEU A 73 4.09 2.11 4.37
N LYS A 74 4.62 2.53 5.51
CA LYS A 74 6.05 2.42 5.82
C LYS A 74 6.26 1.93 7.25
N SER A 75 7.14 0.94 7.41
CA SER A 75 7.65 0.57 8.72
C SER A 75 8.59 1.65 9.26
N LYS A 76 8.44 2.01 10.54
CA LYS A 76 9.34 2.95 11.23
C LYS A 76 10.78 2.43 11.28
N THR A 77 10.94 1.14 11.60
CA THR A 77 12.24 0.50 11.77
C THR A 77 12.31 -0.73 10.87
N LEU A 78 13.22 -0.68 9.90
CA LEU A 78 13.40 -1.72 8.88
C LEU A 78 13.53 -3.12 9.53
N GLY A 79 12.65 -4.05 9.13
CA GLY A 79 12.69 -5.44 9.59
C GLY A 79 12.13 -5.71 10.98
N HIS A 80 11.75 -4.68 11.76
CA HIS A 80 11.17 -4.86 13.10
C HIS A 80 9.64 -4.95 13.09
N VAL A 81 8.99 -4.40 12.06
CA VAL A 81 7.53 -4.48 11.94
C VAL A 81 7.15 -5.64 11.04
N THR A 82 6.45 -6.61 11.63
CA THR A 82 5.87 -7.75 10.91
C THR A 82 4.39 -7.52 10.65
N ILE A 83 3.96 -7.66 9.40
CA ILE A 83 2.55 -7.88 9.05
C ILE A 83 2.39 -9.39 8.81
N ARG A 84 1.58 -10.03 9.64
CA ARG A 84 1.26 -11.45 9.54
C ARG A 84 -0.19 -11.63 9.14
N ALA A 85 -0.48 -12.43 8.11
CA ALA A 85 -1.86 -12.75 7.75
C ALA A 85 -2.66 -13.24 8.97
N LEU A 86 -3.83 -12.66 9.19
CA LEU A 86 -4.80 -13.16 10.18
C LEU A 86 -5.51 -14.40 9.64
N ASN A 87 -5.94 -14.34 8.38
CA ASN A 87 -6.45 -15.45 7.61
C ASN A 87 -5.37 -15.90 6.61
N PRO A 88 -4.75 -17.08 6.80
CA PRO A 88 -3.72 -17.62 5.91
C PRO A 88 -4.22 -17.93 4.49
N SER A 89 -5.54 -18.04 4.30
CA SER A 89 -6.20 -18.26 3.01
C SER A 89 -6.48 -16.97 2.25
N LEU A 90 -5.95 -15.85 2.71
CA LEU A 90 -5.96 -14.57 2.03
C LEU A 90 -4.53 -14.04 1.92
N SER A 91 -4.30 -13.16 0.93
CA SER A 91 -3.03 -12.44 0.83
C SER A 91 -2.83 -11.51 2.04
N THR A 92 -1.59 -11.37 2.51
CA THR A 92 -1.29 -10.60 3.74
C THR A 92 -1.52 -9.12 3.48
N LEU A 93 -1.12 -8.64 2.32
CA LEU A 93 -1.37 -7.29 1.84
C LEU A 93 -1.87 -7.31 0.39
N ILE A 94 -2.97 -6.60 0.12
CA ILE A 94 -3.54 -6.43 -1.21
C ILE A 94 -3.59 -4.94 -1.55
N ILE A 95 -3.14 -4.58 -2.75
CA ILE A 95 -3.39 -3.26 -3.35
C ILE A 95 -4.28 -3.48 -4.56
N ASN A 96 -5.50 -2.96 -4.50
CA ASN A 96 -6.42 -2.98 -5.64
C ASN A 96 -6.26 -1.72 -6.50
N SER A 97 -6.92 -1.67 -7.66
CA SER A 97 -6.81 -0.60 -8.67
C SER A 97 -6.77 0.82 -8.10
N ASP A 98 -7.66 1.14 -7.16
CA ASP A 98 -7.77 2.48 -6.54
C ASP A 98 -6.57 2.83 -5.65
N GLY A 99 -5.81 1.81 -5.26
CA GLY A 99 -4.53 1.90 -4.56
C GLY A 99 -3.33 2.18 -5.47
N SER A 100 -3.52 2.41 -6.77
CA SER A 100 -2.42 2.74 -7.70
C SER A 100 -1.59 3.94 -7.22
N GLY A 101 -0.28 3.87 -7.44
CA GLY A 101 0.67 4.87 -6.96
C GLY A 101 1.09 4.70 -5.49
N SER A 102 0.67 3.63 -4.82
CA SER A 102 1.02 3.38 -3.42
C SER A 102 2.46 2.89 -3.25
N THR A 103 3.04 3.16 -2.06
CA THR A 103 4.35 2.63 -1.67
C THR A 103 4.23 1.73 -0.45
N ILE A 104 4.81 0.54 -0.50
CA ILE A 104 4.95 -0.37 0.64
C ILE A 104 6.43 -0.53 0.97
N GLN A 105 6.83 -0.16 2.19
CA GLN A 105 8.24 -0.09 2.54
C GLN A 105 8.58 -0.63 3.93
N GLY A 106 9.64 -1.45 3.99
CA GLY A 106 10.36 -1.75 5.23
C GLY A 106 9.78 -2.87 6.10
N PHE A 107 8.75 -3.57 5.64
CA PHE A 107 8.05 -4.57 6.44
C PHE A 107 8.66 -5.96 6.32
N MET A 108 8.51 -6.76 7.37
CA MET A 108 8.49 -8.21 7.27
C MET A 108 7.05 -8.68 6.99
N ILE A 109 6.81 -9.45 5.93
CA ILE A 109 5.48 -9.86 5.49
C ILE A 109 5.42 -11.39 5.39
N LYS A 110 4.49 -12.01 6.13
CA LYS A 110 4.41 -13.48 6.24
C LYS A 110 3.02 -14.03 6.56
N GLY A 111 2.85 -15.34 6.40
CA GLY A 111 1.69 -16.07 6.93
C GLY A 111 0.55 -16.32 5.94
N SER A 112 0.65 -15.83 4.70
CA SER A 112 -0.29 -16.19 3.63
C SER A 112 0.10 -17.54 3.02
N SER A 113 -0.19 -18.63 3.72
CA SER A 113 0.35 -19.97 3.40
C SER A 113 -0.56 -20.85 2.55
N ALA A 114 -1.83 -20.46 2.30
CA ALA A 114 -2.69 -21.28 1.45
C ALA A 114 -2.34 -21.11 -0.04
N THR A 115 -2.74 -22.09 -0.85
CA THR A 115 -2.59 -22.07 -2.31
C THR A 115 -3.15 -20.78 -2.90
N ASP A 116 -2.42 -20.25 -3.88
CA ASP A 116 -2.66 -18.99 -4.60
C ASP A 116 -2.70 -17.71 -3.75
N CYS A 117 -2.32 -17.78 -2.47
CA CYS A 117 -2.17 -16.60 -1.62
C CYS A 117 -0.78 -15.98 -1.73
N ASN A 118 -0.67 -14.70 -1.38
CA ASN A 118 0.53 -13.91 -1.63
C ASN A 118 0.89 -13.08 -0.40
N GLY A 119 2.18 -12.88 -0.13
CA GLY A 119 2.61 -11.90 0.86
C GLY A 119 2.12 -10.50 0.46
N ILE A 120 2.43 -10.08 -0.76
CA ILE A 120 1.87 -8.88 -1.39
C ILE A 120 1.17 -9.26 -2.71
N TYR A 121 -0.07 -8.83 -2.87
CA TYR A 121 -0.81 -8.93 -4.12
C TYR A 121 -1.10 -7.54 -4.71
N LEU A 122 -0.56 -7.28 -5.89
CA LEU A 122 -0.79 -6.10 -6.71
C LEU A 122 -1.85 -6.45 -7.78
N ASN A 123 -3.09 -6.02 -7.55
CA ASN A 123 -4.26 -6.42 -8.32
C ASN A 123 -4.75 -5.27 -9.21
N GLY A 124 -4.37 -5.29 -10.49
CA GLY A 124 -4.82 -4.28 -11.45
C GLY A 124 -4.26 -2.89 -11.19
N VAL A 125 -3.07 -2.79 -10.59
CA VAL A 125 -2.48 -1.51 -10.14
C VAL A 125 -1.38 -1.01 -11.05
N SER A 126 -1.20 0.31 -11.05
CA SER A 126 -0.08 0.95 -11.73
C SER A 126 0.70 1.91 -10.86
N ASN A 127 1.96 2.14 -11.20
CA ASN A 127 2.86 3.09 -10.54
C ASN A 127 3.11 2.82 -9.04
N CYS A 128 2.88 1.60 -8.56
CA CYS A 128 3.18 1.25 -7.17
C CYS A 128 4.67 0.97 -6.98
N ASN A 129 5.16 1.22 -5.76
CA ASN A 129 6.55 0.96 -5.37
C ASN A 129 6.59 -0.01 -4.17
N ILE A 130 7.09 -1.22 -4.39
CA ILE A 130 7.29 -2.24 -3.38
C ILE A 130 8.78 -2.35 -3.11
N THR A 131 9.22 -1.78 -1.99
CA THR A 131 10.65 -1.57 -1.75
C THR A 131 11.13 -1.90 -0.34
N GLY A 132 12.28 -2.56 -0.22
CA GLY A 132 12.92 -2.76 1.09
C GLY A 132 12.12 -3.66 2.02
N ASN A 133 11.28 -4.56 1.50
CA ASN A 133 10.50 -5.49 2.32
C ASN A 133 11.18 -6.86 2.40
N PHE A 134 10.89 -7.59 3.48
CA PHE A 134 11.28 -8.97 3.72
C PHE A 134 10.05 -9.86 3.58
N LEU A 135 9.96 -10.65 2.52
CA LEU A 135 8.80 -11.51 2.25
C LEU A 135 9.17 -12.97 2.46
N THR A 136 8.54 -13.60 3.47
CA THR A 136 8.90 -14.96 3.87
C THR A 136 7.73 -15.76 4.40
N ASN A 137 7.78 -17.09 4.29
CA ASN A 137 6.73 -18.00 4.78
C ASN A 137 5.33 -17.62 4.25
N ASN A 138 5.26 -17.30 2.95
CA ASN A 138 4.02 -17.19 2.19
C ASN A 138 4.00 -18.27 1.11
N TYR A 139 2.85 -18.47 0.47
CA TYR A 139 2.76 -19.33 -0.69
C TYR A 139 3.49 -18.70 -1.88
N ASN A 140 3.08 -17.50 -2.31
CA ASN A 140 3.87 -16.63 -3.16
C ASN A 140 4.40 -15.42 -2.37
N GLY A 141 5.60 -14.93 -2.70
CA GLY A 141 6.13 -13.69 -2.14
C GLY A 141 5.33 -12.47 -2.62
N ILE A 142 5.53 -12.09 -3.88
CA ILE A 142 4.83 -10.97 -4.54
C ILE A 142 4.13 -11.47 -5.80
N ARG A 143 2.85 -11.16 -5.96
CA ARG A 143 2.12 -11.37 -7.22
C ARG A 143 1.65 -10.04 -7.78
N LEU A 144 1.88 -9.83 -9.07
CA LEU A 144 1.38 -8.72 -9.86
C LEU A 144 0.50 -9.25 -10.99
N LEU A 145 -0.77 -8.85 -10.99
CA LEU A 145 -1.74 -9.21 -12.02
C LEU A 145 -2.29 -7.94 -12.67
N ALA A 146 -2.35 -7.93 -14.01
CA ALA A 146 -3.03 -6.89 -14.79
C ALA A 146 -2.56 -5.45 -14.49
N GLY A 147 -1.28 -5.25 -14.17
CA GLY A 147 -0.74 -3.96 -13.75
C GLY A 147 0.34 -3.39 -14.67
N SER A 148 0.68 -2.11 -14.48
CA SER A 148 1.72 -1.47 -15.29
C SER A 148 2.60 -0.47 -14.55
N ASN A 149 3.83 -0.28 -15.01
CA ASN A 149 4.73 0.76 -14.46
C ASN A 149 4.99 0.63 -12.96
N ASN A 150 4.90 -0.59 -12.40
CA ASN A 150 5.20 -0.84 -10.99
C ASN A 150 6.69 -1.10 -10.80
N ASN A 151 7.20 -0.75 -9.63
CA ASN A 151 8.59 -0.98 -9.24
C ASN A 151 8.65 -1.94 -8.05
N ILE A 152 9.30 -3.08 -8.23
CA ILE A 152 9.56 -4.08 -7.20
C ILE A 152 11.08 -4.14 -7.02
N GLN A 153 11.59 -3.48 -5.98
CA GLN A 153 13.04 -3.31 -5.84
C GLN A 153 13.58 -3.43 -4.42
N ASN A 154 14.84 -3.86 -4.29
CA ASN A 154 15.53 -3.93 -2.99
C ASN A 154 14.78 -4.76 -1.94
N ASN A 155 13.96 -5.75 -2.35
CA ASN A 155 13.28 -6.65 -1.42
C ASN A 155 14.12 -7.90 -1.20
N SER A 156 14.01 -8.49 0.00
CA SER A 156 14.53 -9.82 0.31
C SER A 156 13.37 -10.80 0.34
N ILE A 157 13.31 -11.72 -0.63
CA ILE A 157 12.18 -12.64 -0.81
C ILE A 157 12.67 -14.06 -0.64
N PHE A 158 12.28 -14.72 0.45
CA PHE A 158 12.89 -15.98 0.85
C PHE A 158 11.98 -16.92 1.61
N ASN A 159 12.19 -18.24 1.46
CA ASN A 159 11.39 -19.28 2.11
C ASN A 159 9.88 -19.13 1.83
N ASN A 160 9.49 -18.75 0.60
CA ASN A 160 8.10 -18.87 0.16
C ASN A 160 7.92 -20.22 -0.53
N SER A 161 6.77 -20.86 -0.33
CA SER A 161 6.60 -22.27 -0.72
C SER A 161 6.40 -22.49 -2.20
N TRP A 162 6.17 -21.42 -3.00
CA TRP A 162 6.07 -21.51 -4.45
C TRP A 162 6.91 -20.44 -5.16
N MET A 163 6.31 -19.33 -5.58
CA MET A 163 7.00 -18.30 -6.38
C MET A 163 7.49 -17.14 -5.50
N ALA A 164 8.71 -16.65 -5.75
CA ALA A 164 9.18 -15.43 -5.12
C ALA A 164 8.47 -14.19 -5.70
N VAL A 165 8.49 -14.04 -7.03
CA VAL A 165 7.76 -12.98 -7.75
C VAL A 165 7.05 -13.56 -8.97
N THR A 166 5.75 -13.32 -9.10
CA THR A 166 4.98 -13.66 -10.31
C THR A 166 4.37 -12.39 -10.89
N VAL A 167 4.59 -12.16 -12.17
CA VAL A 167 3.97 -11.11 -12.97
C VAL A 167 3.11 -11.78 -14.04
N VAL A 168 1.86 -11.35 -14.18
CA VAL A 168 0.90 -11.93 -15.13
C VAL A 168 0.10 -10.82 -15.80
N ASN A 169 -0.04 -10.89 -17.12
CA ASN A 169 -0.82 -9.92 -17.92
C ASN A 169 -0.45 -8.46 -17.63
N SER A 170 0.83 -8.16 -17.43
CA SER A 170 1.29 -6.87 -16.91
C SER A 170 2.45 -6.32 -17.75
N ASN A 171 2.55 -5.00 -17.88
CA ASN A 171 3.50 -4.35 -18.81
C ASN A 171 4.36 -3.27 -18.14
N ASN A 172 5.58 -3.04 -18.63
CA ASN A 172 6.46 -1.94 -18.20
C ASN A 172 6.79 -1.94 -16.70
N ASN A 173 6.89 -3.11 -16.07
CA ASN A 173 7.25 -3.21 -14.64
C ASN A 173 8.76 -3.40 -14.48
N ILE A 174 9.30 -2.86 -13.39
CA ILE A 174 10.72 -2.99 -13.04
C ILE A 174 10.84 -3.94 -11.85
N ILE A 175 11.64 -5.00 -12.02
CA ILE A 175 12.04 -5.89 -10.94
C ILE A 175 13.57 -5.80 -10.85
N LYS A 176 14.07 -5.11 -9.82
CA LYS A 176 15.50 -4.75 -9.76
C LYS A 176 16.07 -4.88 -8.36
N ASN A 177 17.31 -5.35 -8.23
CA ASN A 177 18.04 -5.43 -6.96
C ASN A 177 17.31 -6.21 -5.85
N ASN A 178 16.53 -7.24 -6.19
CA ASN A 178 15.91 -8.09 -5.18
C ASN A 178 16.83 -9.28 -4.86
N THR A 179 16.93 -9.63 -3.59
CA THR A 179 17.61 -10.84 -3.11
C THR A 179 16.59 -11.96 -3.00
N ILE A 180 16.71 -13.01 -3.82
CA ILE A 180 15.77 -14.13 -3.87
C ILE A 180 16.49 -15.41 -3.48
N ILE A 181 16.06 -16.05 -2.38
CA ILE A 181 16.76 -17.20 -1.79
C ILE A 181 15.72 -18.24 -1.31
N ASN A 182 15.93 -19.53 -1.56
CA ASN A 182 15.09 -20.62 -1.02
C ASN A 182 13.58 -20.46 -1.31
N ASN A 183 13.21 -20.16 -2.55
CA ASN A 183 11.84 -20.29 -3.03
C ASN A 183 11.83 -21.42 -4.07
N GLU A 184 10.69 -22.10 -4.27
CA GLU A 184 10.62 -23.18 -5.27
C GLU A 184 10.90 -22.64 -6.69
N TYR A 185 10.32 -21.48 -7.00
CA TYR A 185 10.60 -20.74 -8.23
C TYR A 185 10.95 -19.29 -7.93
N CYS A 186 11.87 -18.73 -8.70
CA CYS A 186 12.33 -17.36 -8.50
C CYS A 186 11.36 -16.33 -9.10
N ILE A 187 11.42 -16.12 -10.41
CA ILE A 187 10.63 -15.10 -11.10
C ILE A 187 9.92 -15.74 -12.28
N TYR A 188 8.61 -15.47 -12.40
CA TYR A 188 7.78 -15.76 -13.57
C TYR A 188 7.19 -14.46 -14.10
N LEU A 189 7.26 -14.22 -15.41
CA LEU A 189 6.85 -12.97 -16.07
C LEU A 189 5.81 -13.21 -17.16
#